data_AF-V7D590-F1
#
_entry.id   AF-V7D590-F1
#
_cell.length_a   1.000
_cell.length_b   1.000
_cell.length_c   1.000
_cell.angle_alpha   90.00
_cell.angle_beta   90.00
_cell.angle_gamma   90.00
#
_symmetry.space_group_name_H-M   'P 1'
#
loop_
_entity.id
_entity.type
_entity.pdbx_description
1 polymer ?
#
loop_
_entity_poly.entity_id
_entity_poly.type
_entity_poly.pdbx_seq_one_letter_code
_entity_poly.pdbx_strand_id
1 'polypeptide(L)'
;MKITIDTIKPNFLILPLRQSFTLKSSLNTPLRWELEGEKLGTLKEEGANAIYTSPDEIIPGDSDDILSHFKKDIVTAFKDGKYYSATILTTNLTSDSYKIELEASNNQKLLRLYRNRKLEGWVEIPLESTEWYTLTGNGRVDPKNGEYYSSGDNPLTTVILANDKSNDDFWGYSLITVEAD
;
A
#
# COMPACT_ATOMS: atom_id res chain seq x y z
N MET A 1 -18.86 22.98 13.65
CA MET A 1 -17.82 22.34 14.49
C MET A 1 -17.06 21.37 13.60
N LYS A 2 -15.79 21.64 13.28
CA LYS A 2 -14.97 20.72 12.48
C LYS A 2 -14.49 19.63 13.42
N ILE A 3 -14.99 18.40 13.28
CA ILE A 3 -14.50 17.26 14.07
C ILE A 3 -13.10 16.97 13.54
N THR A 4 -12.07 17.34 14.29
CA THR A 4 -10.71 16.88 14.01
C THR A 4 -10.67 15.42 14.44
N ILE A 5 -10.63 14.52 13.46
CA ILE A 5 -10.44 13.10 13.74
C ILE A 5 -8.95 12.91 14.05
N ASP A 6 -8.66 12.43 15.26
CA ASP A 6 -7.32 12.07 15.67
C ASP A 6 -6.77 10.97 14.75
N THR A 7 -5.72 11.28 13.99
CA THR A 7 -5.13 10.36 13.01
C THR A 7 -3.62 10.58 12.89
N ILE A 8 -2.94 9.54 12.42
CA ILE A 8 -1.62 9.68 11.81
C ILE A 8 -1.76 9.49 10.29
N LYS A 9 -1.04 10.30 9.53
CA LYS A 9 -1.07 10.31 8.07
C LYS A 9 0.33 10.21 7.47
N PRO A 10 0.49 9.38 6.42
CA PRO A 10 -0.48 8.43 5.90
C PRO A 10 -0.70 7.25 6.87
N ASN A 11 -1.89 6.64 6.82
CA ASN A 11 -2.19 5.40 7.55
C ASN A 11 -1.66 4.15 6.82
N PHE A 12 -1.24 4.31 5.57
CA PHE A 12 -0.57 3.30 4.78
C PHE A 12 0.44 3.94 3.82
N LEU A 13 1.63 3.38 3.69
CA LEU A 13 2.66 3.85 2.78
C LEU A 13 3.38 2.68 2.13
N ILE A 14 3.68 2.77 0.84
CA ILE A 14 4.69 1.95 0.19
C ILE A 14 5.94 2.80 0.01
N LEU A 15 7.09 2.26 0.41
CA LEU A 15 8.33 2.99 0.43
C LEU A 15 9.46 2.12 -0.17
N PRO A 16 10.16 2.58 -1.22
CA PRO A 16 11.39 1.92 -1.68
C PRO A 16 12.45 1.88 -0.58
N LEU A 17 13.43 1.00 -0.73
CA LEU A 17 14.60 0.95 0.16
C LEU A 17 15.32 2.31 0.27
N ARG A 18 15.93 2.56 1.44
CA ARG A 18 16.73 3.77 1.74
C ARG A 18 15.99 5.09 1.57
N GLN A 19 14.66 5.09 1.64
CA GLN A 19 13.85 6.29 1.62
C GLN A 19 13.33 6.61 3.02
N SER A 20 13.08 7.90 3.25
CA SER A 20 12.48 8.38 4.49
C SER A 20 11.16 9.06 4.22
N PHE A 21 10.22 8.94 5.15
CA PHE A 21 8.92 9.58 5.06
C PHE A 21 8.48 10.13 6.42
N THR A 22 7.86 11.30 6.43
CA THR A 22 7.33 11.93 7.64
C THR A 22 5.89 11.51 7.88
N LEU A 23 5.67 10.79 8.97
CA LEU A 23 4.35 10.53 9.53
C LEU A 23 3.90 11.77 10.32
N LYS A 24 2.80 12.37 9.87
CA LYS A 24 2.20 13.54 10.50
C LYS A 24 1.06 13.13 11.39
N SER A 25 1.03 13.65 12.61
CA SER A 25 -0.13 13.47 13.48
C SER A 25 -0.99 14.71 13.53
N SER A 26 -2.30 14.53 13.60
CA SER A 26 -3.22 15.62 13.97
C SER A 26 -3.24 15.89 15.49
N LEU A 27 -2.51 15.08 16.27
CA LEU A 27 -2.42 15.19 17.72
C LEU A 27 -1.41 16.29 18.07
N ASN A 28 -1.90 17.43 18.59
CA ASN A 28 -1.07 18.61 18.94
C ASN A 28 -0.19 18.44 20.19
N THR A 29 0.43 17.27 20.39
CA THR A 29 1.22 16.94 21.57
C THR A 29 2.39 16.04 21.17
N PRO A 30 3.49 15.99 21.95
CA PRO A 30 4.46 14.91 21.80
C PRO A 30 3.76 13.57 21.95
N LEU A 31 4.00 12.67 21.02
CA LEU A 31 3.45 11.31 21.04
C LEU A 31 4.57 10.36 21.37
N ARG A 32 4.23 9.26 22.05
CA ARG A 32 5.13 8.12 22.10
C ARG A 32 4.95 7.35 20.80
N TRP A 33 6.00 7.26 20.01
CA TRP A 33 6.00 6.52 18.77
C TRP A 33 6.71 5.19 18.96
N GLU A 34 6.18 4.13 18.37
CA GLU A 34 6.80 2.82 18.40
C GLU A 34 6.81 2.19 17.02
N LEU A 35 7.86 1.40 16.77
CA LEU A 35 7.95 0.52 15.63
C LEU A 35 7.59 -0.90 16.11
N GLU A 36 6.56 -1.45 15.51
CA GLU A 36 5.98 -2.77 15.76
C GLU A 36 6.04 -3.63 14.49
N GLY A 37 5.82 -4.93 14.63
CA GLY A 37 5.95 -5.89 13.53
C GLY A 37 7.39 -6.40 13.37
N GLU A 38 7.90 -6.41 12.14
CA GLU A 38 9.24 -6.93 11.82
C GLU A 38 10.37 -5.99 12.27
N LYS A 39 10.09 -4.69 12.38
CA LYS A 39 11.01 -3.64 12.83
C LYS A 39 12.26 -3.54 11.97
N LEU A 40 12.06 -3.49 10.66
CA LEU A 40 13.14 -3.48 9.67
C LEU A 40 13.73 -2.08 9.49
N GLY A 41 12.87 -1.08 9.45
CA GLY A 41 13.27 0.32 9.33
C GLY A 41 13.73 0.92 10.64
N THR A 42 13.96 2.24 10.60
CA THR A 42 14.23 3.04 11.79
C THR A 42 13.19 4.13 11.94
N LEU A 43 12.92 4.52 13.19
CA LEU A 43 11.95 5.56 13.52
C LEU A 43 12.63 6.63 14.36
N LYS A 44 12.49 7.88 13.94
CA LYS A 44 12.97 9.06 14.66
C LYS A 44 11.79 9.93 15.06
N GLU A 45 11.63 10.17 16.35
CA GLU A 45 10.59 11.05 16.88
C GLU A 45 10.92 12.53 16.66
N GLU A 46 9.96 13.31 16.19
CA GLU A 46 10.06 14.76 15.98
C GLU A 46 8.81 15.48 16.50
N GLY A 47 8.67 15.51 17.83
CA GLY A 47 7.55 16.15 18.52
C GLY A 47 6.23 15.43 18.25
N ALA A 48 5.31 16.10 17.57
CA ALA A 48 4.03 15.51 17.15
C ALA A 48 4.14 14.62 15.90
N ASN A 49 5.31 14.55 15.27
CA ASN A 49 5.57 13.76 14.07
C ASN A 49 6.61 12.68 14.34
N ALA A 50 6.74 11.76 13.40
CA ALA A 50 7.87 10.84 13.34
C ALA A 50 8.39 10.72 11.90
N ILE A 51 9.68 10.47 11.76
CA ILE A 51 10.31 10.15 10.49
C ILE A 51 10.61 8.65 10.51
N TYR A 52 9.96 7.92 9.61
CA TYR A 52 10.31 6.54 9.31
C TYR A 52 11.34 6.51 8.19
N THR A 53 12.36 5.67 8.31
CA THR A 53 13.34 5.40 7.25
C THR A 53 13.35 3.90 6.98
N SER A 54 13.05 3.52 5.73
CA SER A 54 13.08 2.12 5.28
C SER A 54 14.49 1.53 5.39
N PRO A 55 14.63 0.21 5.57
CA PRO A 55 15.92 -0.46 5.63
C PRO A 55 16.77 -0.26 4.35
N ASP A 56 18.07 -0.55 4.49
CA ASP A 56 19.03 -0.49 3.39
C ASP A 56 18.86 -1.63 2.38
N GLU A 57 18.37 -2.77 2.85
CA GLU A 57 18.10 -3.99 2.08
C GLU A 57 16.95 -4.77 2.72
N ILE A 58 16.28 -5.59 1.90
CA ILE A 58 15.36 -6.64 2.36
C ILE A 58 15.75 -7.94 1.67
N ILE A 59 15.64 -9.05 2.40
CA ILE A 59 15.82 -10.39 1.85
C ILE A 59 14.43 -10.90 1.45
N PRO A 60 14.17 -11.13 0.14
CA PRO A 60 12.92 -11.75 -0.30
C PRO A 60 12.75 -13.14 0.31
N GLY A 61 11.52 -13.60 0.49
CA GLY A 61 11.28 -15.01 0.81
C GLY A 61 11.58 -15.91 -0.39
N ASP A 62 11.83 -17.21 -0.15
CA ASP A 62 12.10 -18.21 -1.20
C ASP A 62 10.85 -18.63 -2.00
N SER A 63 9.84 -17.76 -2.13
CA SER A 63 8.57 -18.06 -2.79
C SER A 63 8.48 -17.36 -4.14
N ASP A 64 7.97 -18.07 -5.15
CA ASP A 64 7.58 -17.54 -6.46
C ASP A 64 6.29 -16.67 -6.39
N ASP A 65 5.98 -16.13 -5.21
CA ASP A 65 4.86 -15.22 -5.00
C ASP A 65 5.42 -13.82 -4.86
N ILE A 66 4.89 -12.86 -5.61
CA ILE A 66 5.29 -11.46 -5.56
C ILE A 66 5.23 -10.88 -4.14
N LEU A 67 4.33 -11.37 -3.27
CA LEU A 67 4.25 -10.94 -1.89
C LEU A 67 5.54 -11.19 -1.08
N SER A 68 6.37 -12.14 -1.50
CA SER A 68 7.66 -12.44 -0.87
C SER A 68 8.66 -11.28 -0.98
N HIS A 69 8.42 -10.36 -1.92
CA HIS A 69 9.22 -9.16 -2.18
C HIS A 69 8.76 -7.91 -1.40
N PHE A 70 7.75 -8.06 -0.54
CA PHE A 70 7.26 -7.01 0.32
C PHE A 70 7.51 -7.36 1.78
N LYS A 71 7.98 -6.37 2.55
CA LYS A 71 8.11 -6.47 4.00
C LYS A 71 7.27 -5.40 4.66
N LYS A 72 6.80 -5.70 5.87
CA LYS A 72 5.83 -4.85 6.58
C LYS A 72 6.35 -4.41 7.94
N ASP A 73 6.37 -3.10 8.14
CA ASP A 73 6.50 -2.47 9.43
C ASP A 73 5.18 -1.79 9.84
N ILE A 74 4.92 -1.71 11.15
CA ILE A 74 3.80 -0.98 11.71
C ILE A 74 4.36 0.13 12.58
N VAL A 75 4.05 1.38 12.27
CA VAL A 75 4.36 2.51 13.14
C VAL A 75 3.12 2.85 13.95
N THR A 76 3.24 2.83 15.27
CA THR A 76 2.17 3.20 16.19
C THR A 76 2.50 4.51 16.90
N ALA A 77 1.47 5.34 17.10
CA ALA A 77 1.50 6.49 17.99
C ALA A 77 0.51 6.25 19.13
N PHE A 78 0.97 6.44 20.37
CA PHE A 78 0.13 6.26 21.55
C PHE A 78 -0.23 7.60 22.20
N LYS A 79 -1.52 7.77 22.49
CA LYS A 79 -2.03 8.92 23.25
C LYS A 79 -3.31 8.57 24.00
N ASP A 80 -3.40 8.96 25.27
CA ASP A 80 -4.61 8.87 26.10
C ASP A 80 -5.28 7.47 26.06
N GLY A 81 -4.47 6.40 26.07
CA GLY A 81 -4.97 5.03 26.03
C GLY A 81 -5.39 4.53 24.63
N LYS A 82 -5.17 5.33 23.58
CA LYS A 82 -5.51 4.99 22.20
C LYS A 82 -4.25 4.84 21.34
N TYR A 83 -4.30 3.89 20.42
CA TYR A 83 -3.27 3.64 19.42
C TYR A 83 -3.74 4.14 18.05
N TYR A 84 -2.84 4.80 17.35
CA TYR A 84 -3.00 5.20 15.95
C TYR A 84 -1.89 4.53 15.16
N SER A 85 -2.23 3.76 14.13
CA SER A 85 -1.27 2.94 13.39
C SER A 85 -1.15 3.35 11.93
N ALA A 86 0.07 3.29 11.40
CA ALA A 86 0.38 3.38 10.00
C ALA A 86 1.10 2.10 9.58
N THR A 87 0.66 1.50 8.48
CA THR A 87 1.35 0.35 7.89
C THR A 87 2.34 0.83 6.84
N ILE A 88 3.59 0.42 6.95
CA ILE A 88 4.62 0.71 5.95
C ILE A 88 4.98 -0.59 5.25
N LEU A 89 4.81 -0.61 3.93
CA LEU A 89 5.31 -1.69 3.08
C LEU A 89 6.60 -1.25 2.41
N THR A 90 7.66 -2.04 2.57
CA THR A 90 8.95 -1.85 1.92
C THR A 90 9.16 -2.90 0.85
N THR A 91 9.66 -2.48 -0.31
CA THR A 91 9.97 -3.37 -1.43
C THR A 91 11.24 -2.92 -2.15
N ASN A 92 11.91 -3.87 -2.80
CA ASN A 92 13.03 -3.64 -3.72
C ASN A 92 12.59 -3.65 -5.20
N LEU A 93 11.31 -3.89 -5.48
CA LEU A 93 10.78 -3.92 -6.84
C LEU A 93 10.48 -2.51 -7.35
N THR A 94 10.64 -2.29 -8.65
CA THR A 94 10.28 -1.02 -9.32
C THR A 94 8.96 -1.17 -10.09
N SER A 95 8.09 -0.15 -10.04
CA SER A 95 6.76 -0.18 -10.68
C SER A 95 6.58 0.86 -11.78
N ASP A 96 7.63 1.59 -12.16
CA ASP A 96 7.56 2.77 -13.05
C ASP A 96 6.96 2.49 -14.44
N SER A 97 6.91 1.23 -14.86
CA SER A 97 6.35 0.81 -16.15
C SER A 97 4.93 0.26 -16.04
N TYR A 98 4.29 0.34 -14.87
CA TYR A 98 2.98 -0.24 -14.59
C TYR A 98 2.08 0.75 -13.86
N LYS A 99 0.78 0.69 -14.12
CA LYS A 99 -0.24 1.44 -13.36
C LYS A 99 -1.49 0.60 -13.20
N ILE A 100 -2.19 0.81 -12.09
CA ILE A 100 -3.58 0.39 -11.95
C ILE A 100 -4.47 1.62 -12.13
N GLU A 101 -5.54 1.48 -12.91
CA GLU A 101 -6.60 2.49 -12.98
C GLU A 101 -7.89 1.93 -12.38
N LEU A 102 -8.59 2.79 -11.63
CA LEU A 102 -9.92 2.52 -11.10
C LEU A 102 -10.94 3.25 -11.97
N GLU A 103 -11.72 2.48 -12.72
CA GLU A 103 -12.79 2.96 -13.57
C GLU A 103 -14.14 2.78 -12.87
N ALA A 104 -14.92 3.85 -12.74
CA ALA A 104 -16.27 3.78 -12.20
C ALA A 104 -17.29 3.88 -13.36
N SER A 105 -18.07 2.82 -13.57
CA SER A 105 -19.12 2.77 -14.60
C SER A 105 -20.33 1.99 -14.09
N ASN A 106 -21.54 2.53 -14.26
CA ASN A 106 -22.80 1.84 -13.94
C ASN A 106 -22.84 1.20 -12.52
N ASN A 107 -22.41 1.94 -11.49
CA ASN A 107 -22.26 1.47 -10.10
C ASN A 107 -21.22 0.36 -9.88
N GLN A 108 -20.43 0.02 -10.89
CA GLN A 108 -19.31 -0.91 -10.78
C GLN A 108 -18.00 -0.14 -10.69
N LYS A 109 -17.08 -0.68 -9.90
CA LYS A 109 -15.70 -0.22 -9.76
C LYS A 109 -14.80 -1.26 -10.40
N LEU A 110 -14.23 -0.96 -11.55
CA LEU A 110 -13.37 -1.87 -12.28
C LEU A 110 -11.90 -1.46 -12.10
N LEU A 111 -11.07 -2.42 -11.74
CA LEU A 111 -9.62 -2.24 -11.69
C LEU A 111 -8.99 -2.84 -12.93
N ARG A 112 -8.13 -2.06 -13.58
CA ARG A 112 -7.41 -2.42 -14.80
C ARG A 112 -5.92 -2.23 -14.60
N LEU A 113 -5.13 -3.24 -14.92
CA LEU A 113 -3.66 -3.17 -14.89
C LEU A 113 -3.14 -2.82 -16.28
N TYR A 114 -2.23 -1.86 -16.36
CA TYR A 114 -1.59 -1.46 -17.61
C TYR A 114 -0.07 -1.55 -17.48
N ARG A 115 0.58 -1.83 -18.60
CA ARG A 115 2.03 -1.81 -18.77
C ARG A 115 2.42 -0.83 -19.89
N ASN A 116 3.52 -0.11 -19.69
CA ASN A 116 4.13 0.73 -20.71
C ASN A 116 5.54 0.22 -21.02
N ARG A 117 5.70 -0.38 -22.19
CA ARG A 117 7.04 -0.69 -22.74
C ARG A 117 7.45 0.50 -23.59
N LYS A 118 8.58 1.11 -23.22
CA LYS A 118 9.15 2.33 -23.81
C LYS A 118 8.81 2.46 -25.30
N LEU A 119 8.01 3.48 -25.63
CA LEU A 119 7.57 3.92 -26.98
C LEU A 119 6.22 3.37 -27.50
N GLU A 120 5.57 2.41 -26.83
CA GLU A 120 4.31 1.82 -27.32
C GLU A 120 3.04 2.38 -26.64
N GLY A 121 3.21 3.20 -25.60
CA GLY A 121 2.09 3.70 -24.79
C GLY A 121 1.65 2.68 -23.74
N TRP A 122 0.51 2.96 -23.11
CA TRP A 122 -0.08 2.09 -22.10
C TRP A 122 -0.91 1.00 -22.77
N VAL A 123 -0.61 -0.26 -22.46
CA VAL A 123 -1.35 -1.44 -22.94
C VAL A 123 -1.99 -2.12 -21.74
N GLU A 124 -3.28 -2.43 -21.82
CA GLU A 124 -3.99 -3.18 -20.79
C GLU A 124 -3.46 -4.61 -20.73
N ILE A 125 -3.23 -5.10 -19.52
CA ILE A 125 -2.85 -6.48 -19.25
C ILE A 125 -4.14 -7.28 -19.07
N PRO A 126 -4.32 -8.40 -19.81
CA PRO A 126 -5.51 -9.23 -19.67
C PRO A 126 -5.72 -9.73 -18.24
N LEU A 127 -6.98 -9.90 -17.83
CA LEU A 127 -7.34 -10.33 -16.48
C LEU A 127 -6.80 -11.72 -16.15
N GLU A 128 -6.78 -12.64 -17.13
CA GLU A 128 -6.18 -13.97 -16.99
C GLU A 128 -4.67 -13.94 -16.74
N SER A 129 -4.02 -12.85 -17.12
CA SER A 129 -2.60 -12.57 -16.91
C SER A 129 -2.35 -11.66 -15.70
N THR A 130 -3.39 -11.31 -14.94
CA THR A 130 -3.28 -10.42 -13.77
C THR A 130 -3.57 -11.17 -12.49
N GLU A 131 -2.71 -11.02 -11.47
CA GLU A 131 -3.02 -11.45 -10.11
C GLU A 131 -3.31 -10.27 -9.21
N TRP A 132 -4.35 -10.42 -8.40
CA TRP A 132 -4.81 -9.38 -7.49
C TRP A 132 -4.58 -9.82 -6.05
N TYR A 133 -3.97 -8.93 -5.27
CA TYR A 133 -3.68 -9.15 -3.86
C TYR A 133 -4.22 -7.98 -3.03
N THR A 134 -4.96 -8.29 -1.98
CA THR A 134 -5.35 -7.31 -0.96
C THR A 134 -4.26 -7.25 0.11
N LEU A 135 -3.49 -6.16 0.16
CA LEU A 135 -2.39 -6.01 1.12
C LEU A 135 -2.85 -5.51 2.49
N THR A 136 -3.88 -4.67 2.50
CA THR A 136 -4.56 -4.19 3.72
C THR A 136 -5.98 -3.75 3.37
N GLY A 137 -6.81 -3.56 4.39
CA GLY A 137 -8.23 -3.26 4.25
C GLY A 137 -9.07 -4.53 4.07
N ASN A 138 -10.29 -4.36 3.57
CA ASN A 138 -11.25 -5.46 3.42
C ASN A 138 -11.94 -5.50 2.05
N GLY A 139 -11.47 -4.69 1.09
CA GLY A 139 -11.87 -4.80 -0.29
C GLY A 139 -11.18 -5.96 -1.01
N ARG A 140 -11.79 -6.40 -2.10
CA ARG A 140 -11.31 -7.49 -2.94
C ARG A 140 -11.61 -7.19 -4.39
N VAL A 141 -10.89 -7.86 -5.29
CA VAL A 141 -11.11 -7.81 -6.73
C VAL A 141 -11.59 -9.19 -7.18
N ASP A 142 -12.67 -9.25 -7.96
CA ASP A 142 -13.03 -10.49 -8.64
C ASP A 142 -12.08 -10.68 -9.83
N PRO A 143 -11.24 -11.73 -9.82
CA PRO A 143 -10.24 -11.93 -10.87
C PRO A 143 -10.86 -12.23 -12.24
N LYS A 144 -12.14 -12.59 -12.31
CA LYS A 144 -12.81 -12.93 -13.58
C LYS A 144 -13.21 -11.71 -14.39
N ASN A 145 -13.51 -10.59 -13.73
CA ASN A 145 -14.05 -9.40 -14.38
C ASN A 145 -13.36 -8.10 -13.96
N GLY A 146 -12.45 -8.13 -12.98
CA GLY A 146 -11.73 -6.96 -12.46
C GLY A 146 -12.57 -6.09 -11.52
N GLU A 147 -13.75 -6.55 -11.09
CA GLU A 147 -14.65 -5.77 -10.25
C GLU A 147 -14.15 -5.72 -8.81
N TYR A 148 -13.95 -4.50 -8.31
CA TYR A 148 -13.63 -4.21 -6.93
C TYR A 148 -14.92 -4.10 -6.10
N TYR A 149 -14.92 -4.79 -4.96
CA TYR A 149 -15.98 -4.70 -3.95
C TYR A 149 -15.36 -4.52 -2.57
N SER A 150 -15.89 -3.55 -1.81
CA SER A 150 -15.59 -3.37 -0.39
C SER A 150 -16.53 -4.22 0.47
N SER A 151 -16.16 -4.47 1.73
CA SER A 151 -17.08 -5.09 2.69
C SER A 151 -18.28 -4.18 2.93
N GLY A 152 -19.50 -4.69 2.71
CA GLY A 152 -20.74 -3.89 2.77
C GLY A 152 -21.04 -3.25 4.13
N ASP A 153 -20.63 -3.89 5.24
CA ASP A 153 -21.02 -3.42 6.59
C ASP A 153 -20.08 -2.36 7.19
N ASN A 154 -18.80 -2.36 6.81
CA ASN A 154 -17.76 -1.47 7.35
C ASN A 154 -16.59 -1.38 6.37
N PRO A 155 -16.71 -0.62 5.26
CA PRO A 155 -15.64 -0.51 4.29
C PRO A 155 -14.40 0.14 4.92
N LEU A 156 -13.23 -0.44 4.64
CA LEU A 156 -11.93 0.11 5.04
C LEU A 156 -11.16 0.52 3.79
N THR A 157 -10.37 1.60 3.88
CA THR A 157 -9.38 1.94 2.87
C THR A 157 -8.54 0.70 2.59
N THR A 158 -8.49 0.30 1.32
CA THR A 158 -7.93 -0.97 0.89
C THR A 158 -6.78 -0.70 -0.07
N VAL A 159 -5.69 -1.46 0.09
CA VAL A 159 -4.56 -1.38 -0.85
C VAL A 159 -4.53 -2.65 -1.66
N ILE A 160 -4.64 -2.49 -2.96
CA ILE A 160 -4.61 -3.57 -3.93
C ILE A 160 -3.27 -3.54 -4.65
N LEU A 161 -2.62 -4.70 -4.74
CA LEU A 161 -1.50 -4.96 -5.62
C LEU A 161 -1.98 -5.78 -6.81
N ALA A 162 -1.54 -5.41 -8.00
CA ALA A 162 -1.73 -6.18 -9.22
C ALA A 162 -0.36 -6.61 -9.76
N ASN A 163 -0.23 -7.89 -10.12
CA ASN A 163 0.96 -8.48 -10.71
C ASN A 163 0.67 -8.97 -12.15
N ASP A 164 1.54 -8.62 -13.08
CA ASP A 164 1.58 -9.08 -14.47
C ASP A 164 2.30 -10.43 -14.55
N LYS A 165 1.53 -11.51 -14.70
CA LYS A 165 2.04 -12.86 -14.90
C LYS A 165 2.51 -13.15 -16.32
N SER A 166 2.31 -12.24 -17.26
CA SER A 166 2.70 -12.47 -18.65
C SER A 166 4.22 -12.38 -18.86
N ASN A 167 4.99 -12.10 -17.81
CA ASN A 167 6.38 -11.68 -17.90
C ASN A 167 7.26 -12.44 -16.92
N ASP A 168 7.88 -13.51 -17.41
CA ASP A 168 8.69 -14.40 -16.59
C ASP A 168 10.05 -13.80 -16.21
N ASP A 169 10.49 -12.74 -16.91
CA ASP A 169 11.83 -12.16 -16.74
C ASP A 169 11.93 -11.18 -15.56
N PHE A 170 10.81 -10.59 -15.12
CA PHE A 170 10.77 -9.66 -13.99
C PHE A 170 9.35 -9.45 -13.46
N TRP A 171 9.23 -9.24 -12.15
CA TRP A 171 7.97 -8.86 -11.51
C TRP A 171 7.45 -7.53 -12.04
N GLY A 172 6.37 -7.60 -12.82
CA GLY A 172 5.64 -6.43 -13.29
C GLY A 172 4.48 -6.14 -12.36
N TYR A 173 4.50 -5.04 -11.62
CA TYR A 173 3.45 -4.78 -10.65
C TYR A 173 3.11 -3.32 -10.51
N SER A 174 1.91 -3.06 -10.00
CA SER A 174 1.50 -1.74 -9.56
C SER A 174 0.57 -1.87 -8.36
N LEU A 175 0.35 -0.76 -7.64
CA LEU A 175 -0.55 -0.71 -6.50
C LEU A 175 -1.50 0.48 -6.61
N ILE A 176 -2.64 0.34 -5.95
CA ILE A 176 -3.62 1.42 -5.79
C ILE A 176 -4.19 1.39 -4.38
N THR A 177 -4.40 2.58 -3.81
CA THR A 177 -5.20 2.76 -2.60
C THR A 177 -6.63 3.10 -3.03
N VAL A 178 -7.58 2.25 -2.66
CA VAL A 178 -9.01 2.48 -2.84
C VAL A 178 -9.59 2.93 -1.51
N GLU A 179 -10.08 4.16 -1.45
CA GLU A 179 -10.70 4.70 -0.23
C GLU A 179 -12.02 3.96 0.09
N ALA A 180 -12.36 3.93 1.38
CA ALA A 180 -13.66 3.44 1.82
C ALA A 180 -14.78 4.35 1.27
N ASP A 181 -15.84 3.73 0.74
CA ASP A 181 -17.07 4.43 0.30
C ASP A 181 -17.98 4.80 1.47
#